data_AF-A0A1Y1Y9C0-F1
#
_entry.id   AF-A0A1Y1Y9C0-F1
#
_cell.length_a   1.000
_cell.length_b   1.000
_cell.length_c   1.000
_cell.angle_alpha   90.00
_cell.angle_beta   90.00
_cell.angle_gamma   90.00
#
_symmetry.space_group_name_H-M   'P 1'
#
loop_
_entity.id
_entity.type
_entity.pdbx_description
1 polymer ?
#
loop_
_entity_poly.entity_id
_entity_poly.type
_entity_poly.pdbx_seq_one_letter_code
_entity_poly.pdbx_strand_id
1 'polypeptide(L)'
;AKFVNCLFQCGRPKSKEPDELPRLTDFIYRLLRRTNLSNNNLLTALIYLIRLKQRHPGCKGAYGSGHRLFLAALICANKYLHDDAYHNKSWVIVTNGLFNLDEINQMESELLFYLNFKLVV
;
A
#
# COMPACT_ATOMS: atom_id res chain seq x y z
N ALA A 1 0.05 -8.38 7.55
CA ALA A 1 -1.38 -8.45 7.15
C ALA A 1 -2.35 -8.17 8.31
N LYS A 2 -2.33 -8.92 9.42
CA LYS A 2 -3.17 -8.66 10.60
C LYS A 2 -3.08 -7.21 11.10
N PHE A 3 -1.87 -6.66 11.13
CA PHE A 3 -1.60 -5.26 11.49
C PHE A 3 -2.41 -4.25 10.65
N VAL A 4 -2.35 -4.34 9.33
CA VAL A 4 -3.02 -3.38 8.41
C VAL A 4 -4.55 -3.45 8.57
N ASN A 5 -5.12 -4.65 8.66
CA ASN A 5 -6.56 -4.82 8.86
C ASN A 5 -7.02 -4.30 10.23
N CYS A 6 -6.24 -4.54 11.30
CA CYS A 6 -6.55 -4.00 12.63
C CYS A 6 -6.40 -2.48 12.68
N LEU A 7 -5.44 -1.91 11.96
CA LEU A 7 -5.14 -0.48 11.99
C LEU A 7 -6.23 0.36 11.31
N PHE A 8 -6.79 -0.12 10.18
CA PHE A 8 -7.78 0.63 9.41
C PHE A 8 -9.20 0.05 9.42
N GLN A 9 -9.42 -1.10 10.07
CA GLN A 9 -10.73 -1.78 10.13
C GLN A 9 -11.32 -2.01 8.72
N CYS A 10 -10.49 -2.39 7.75
CA CYS A 10 -10.93 -2.64 6.37
C CYS A 10 -12.04 -3.70 6.38
N GLY A 11 -13.25 -3.30 5.96
CA GLY A 11 -14.46 -4.14 6.02
C GLY A 11 -14.34 -5.45 5.21
N ARG A 12 -15.24 -6.41 5.48
CA ARG A 12 -15.39 -7.64 4.68
C ARG A 12 -16.03 -7.34 3.31
N PRO A 13 -15.80 -8.18 2.29
CA PRO A 13 -16.42 -7.97 0.98
C PRO A 13 -17.94 -7.87 1.11
N LYS A 14 -18.53 -6.81 0.57
CA LYS A 14 -19.97 -6.76 0.32
C LYS A 14 -20.20 -7.56 -0.96
N SER A 15 -21.07 -8.55 -0.91
CA SER A 15 -21.26 -9.61 -1.92
C SER A 15 -21.28 -9.16 -3.39
N LYS A 16 -20.62 -9.97 -4.25
CA LYS A 16 -20.61 -9.96 -5.73
C LYS A 16 -20.03 -8.71 -6.41
N GLU A 17 -18.73 -8.44 -6.23
CA GLU A 17 -17.96 -7.67 -7.22
C GLU A 17 -17.19 -8.63 -8.15
N PRO A 18 -17.08 -8.37 -9.47
CA PRO A 18 -16.69 -9.38 -10.46
C PRO A 18 -15.19 -9.69 -10.56
N ASP A 19 -14.32 -9.10 -9.73
CA ASP A 19 -12.90 -9.42 -9.69
C ASP A 19 -12.46 -9.62 -8.22
N GLU A 20 -12.31 -10.88 -7.80
CA GLU A 20 -11.93 -11.22 -6.43
C GLU A 20 -10.51 -10.73 -6.12
N LEU A 21 -10.41 -9.56 -5.47
CA LEU A 21 -9.17 -9.14 -4.81
C LEU A 21 -8.65 -10.29 -3.92
N PRO A 22 -7.38 -10.72 -4.08
CA PRO A 22 -6.83 -11.80 -3.27
C PRO A 22 -6.86 -11.41 -1.79
N ARG A 23 -6.77 -12.37 -0.88
CA ARG A 23 -6.67 -12.05 0.55
C ARG A 23 -5.46 -11.14 0.79
N LEU A 24 -5.60 -10.14 1.65
CA LEU A 24 -4.54 -9.15 1.90
C LEU A 24 -3.20 -9.81 2.28
N THR A 25 -3.22 -10.91 3.02
CA THR A 25 -2.00 -11.68 3.34
C THR A 25 -1.32 -12.22 2.10
N ASP A 26 -2.09 -12.83 1.19
CA ASP A 26 -1.57 -13.41 -0.05
C ASP A 26 -1.07 -12.31 -0.99
N PHE A 27 -1.79 -11.17 -1.04
CA PHE A 27 -1.35 -9.99 -1.79
C PHE A 27 0.01 -9.48 -1.29
N ILE A 28 0.14 -9.22 0.01
CA ILE A 28 1.39 -8.74 0.63
C ILE A 28 2.52 -9.73 0.38
N TYR A 29 2.28 -11.02 0.58
CA TYR A 29 3.28 -12.07 0.35
C TYR A 29 3.76 -12.10 -1.11
N ARG A 30 2.83 -12.06 -2.07
CA ARG A 30 3.18 -12.01 -3.50
C ARG A 30 3.95 -10.75 -3.86
N LEU A 31 3.55 -9.61 -3.29
CA LEU A 31 4.19 -8.31 -3.54
C LEU A 31 5.66 -8.35 -3.09
N LEU A 32 5.91 -8.74 -1.83
CA LEU A 32 7.26 -8.81 -1.26
C LEU A 32 8.15 -9.83 -2.00
N ARG A 33 7.59 -10.98 -2.40
CA ARG A 33 8.33 -11.97 -3.18
C ARG A 33 8.71 -11.49 -4.58
N ARG A 34 7.85 -10.69 -5.23
CA ARG A 34 8.11 -10.20 -6.59
C ARG A 34 9.08 -9.02 -6.60
N THR A 35 9.03 -8.16 -5.59
CA THR A 35 9.84 -6.93 -5.57
C THR A 35 11.21 -7.13 -4.93
N ASN A 36 11.42 -8.22 -4.20
CA ASN A 36 12.67 -8.54 -3.50
C ASN A 36 13.20 -7.38 -2.64
N LEU A 37 12.29 -6.59 -2.05
CA LEU A 37 12.66 -5.43 -1.25
C LEU A 37 13.19 -5.83 0.13
N SER A 38 14.11 -5.02 0.65
CA SER A 38 14.71 -5.22 1.97
C SER A 38 13.68 -5.08 3.11
N ASN A 39 14.03 -5.62 4.29
CA ASN A 39 13.23 -5.43 5.51
C ASN A 39 13.06 -3.94 5.86
N ASN A 40 14.03 -3.08 5.50
CA ASN A 40 13.96 -1.63 5.74
C ASN A 40 12.81 -0.98 4.95
N ASN A 41 12.57 -1.43 3.71
CA ASN A 41 11.42 -0.96 2.91
C ASN A 41 10.10 -1.33 3.58
N LEU A 42 9.99 -2.56 4.08
CA LEU A 42 8.79 -3.03 4.76
C LEU A 42 8.55 -2.25 6.07
N LEU A 43 9.58 -2.06 6.89
CA LEU A 43 9.49 -1.29 8.13
C LEU A 43 9.08 0.16 7.86
N THR A 44 9.71 0.79 6.88
CA THR A 44 9.39 2.17 6.46
C THR A 44 7.93 2.30 5.99
N ALA A 45 7.46 1.35 5.18
CA ALA A 45 6.06 1.32 4.75
C ALA A 45 5.09 1.19 5.94
N LEU A 46 5.42 0.36 6.93
CA LEU A 46 4.61 0.21 8.15
C LEU A 46 4.59 1.50 8.99
N ILE A 47 5.73 2.19 9.10
CA ILE A 47 5.82 3.49 9.79
C ILE A 47 4.93 4.52 9.09
N TYR A 48 4.92 4.56 7.76
CA TYR A 48 4.02 5.45 7.00
C TYR A 48 2.54 5.16 7.29
N LEU A 49 2.14 3.89 7.36
CA LEU A 49 0.76 3.53 7.73
C LEU A 49 0.41 3.91 9.17
N ILE A 50 1.35 3.78 10.11
CA ILE A 50 1.16 4.22 11.50
C ILE A 50 0.97 5.74 11.56
N ARG A 51 1.84 6.49 10.90
CA ARG A 51 1.77 7.97 10.83
C ARG A 51 0.46 8.44 10.20
N LEU A 52 0.02 7.77 9.13
CA LEU A 52 -1.27 8.03 8.52
C LEU A 52 -2.41 7.87 9.55
N LYS A 53 -2.42 6.78 10.31
CA LYS A 53 -3.45 6.52 11.32
C LYS A 53 -3.40 7.50 12.49
N GLN A 54 -2.19 7.89 12.92
CA GLN A 54 -2.01 8.88 14.00
C GLN A 54 -2.52 10.25 13.58
N ARG A 55 -2.27 10.66 12.33
CA ARG A 55 -2.71 11.95 11.80
C ARG A 55 -4.21 11.99 11.51
N HIS A 56 -4.76 10.84 11.09
CA HIS A 56 -6.18 10.71 10.77
C HIS A 56 -6.82 9.54 11.54
N PRO A 57 -7.06 9.69 12.86
CA PRO A 57 -7.57 8.59 13.70
C PRO A 57 -8.94 8.07 13.24
N GLY A 58 -9.76 8.95 12.67
CA GLY A 58 -11.09 8.64 12.15
C GLY A 58 -11.10 7.88 10.81
N CYS A 59 -9.97 7.77 10.12
CA CYS A 59 -9.90 7.04 8.86
C CYS A 59 -10.21 5.56 9.08
N LYS A 60 -11.29 5.11 8.44
CA LYS A 60 -11.70 3.71 8.32
C LYS A 60 -11.62 3.32 6.86
N GLY A 61 -11.02 2.17 6.59
CA GLY A 61 -10.90 1.66 5.24
C GLY A 61 -12.15 0.93 4.76
N ALA A 62 -12.55 1.12 3.51
CA ALA A 62 -13.52 0.25 2.83
C ALA A 62 -12.88 -1.13 2.49
N TYR A 63 -13.67 -2.09 2.00
CA TYR A 63 -13.09 -3.32 1.42
C TYR A 63 -12.08 -2.96 0.30
N GLY A 64 -10.97 -3.69 0.18
CA GLY A 64 -9.89 -3.41 -0.78
C GLY A 64 -8.97 -2.23 -0.43
N SER A 65 -9.36 -1.33 0.49
CA SER A 65 -8.51 -0.19 0.90
C SER A 65 -7.19 -0.62 1.54
N GLY A 66 -7.16 -1.77 2.24
CA GLY A 66 -5.94 -2.30 2.85
C GLY A 66 -4.86 -2.65 1.82
N HIS A 67 -5.26 -3.16 0.65
CA HIS A 67 -4.34 -3.44 -0.46
C HIS A 67 -3.77 -2.15 -1.04
N ARG A 68 -4.64 -1.18 -1.31
CA ARG A 68 -4.27 0.13 -1.85
C ARG A 68 -3.33 0.88 -0.91
N LEU A 69 -3.68 0.96 0.37
CA LEU A 69 -2.86 1.60 1.41
C LEU A 69 -1.49 0.94 1.55
N PHE A 70 -1.45 -0.39 1.62
CA PHE A 70 -0.18 -1.10 1.74
C PHE A 70 0.70 -0.91 0.51
N LEU A 71 0.13 -1.00 -0.69
CA LEU A 71 0.85 -0.78 -1.95
C LEU A 71 1.41 0.64 -2.02
N ALA A 72 0.59 1.66 -1.75
CA ALA A 72 1.01 3.06 -1.72
C ALA A 72 2.18 3.28 -0.75
N ALA A 73 2.07 2.72 0.46
CA ALA A 73 3.11 2.84 1.48
C ALA A 73 4.41 2.17 1.06
N LEU A 74 4.33 1.01 0.41
CA LEU A 74 5.51 0.31 -0.08
C LEU A 74 6.17 1.03 -1.26
N ILE A 75 5.39 1.61 -2.17
CA ILE A 75 5.91 2.45 -3.28
C ILE A 75 6.66 3.65 -2.72
N CYS A 76 6.03 4.41 -1.81
CA CYS A 76 6.66 5.57 -1.18
C CYS A 76 7.94 5.19 -0.42
N ALA A 77 7.91 4.07 0.31
CA ALA A 77 9.08 3.57 1.03
C ALA A 77 10.21 3.20 0.07
N ASN A 78 9.89 2.54 -1.05
CA ASN A 78 10.89 2.16 -2.04
C ASN A 78 11.57 3.39 -2.66
N LYS A 79 10.79 4.38 -3.08
CA LYS A 79 11.32 5.61 -3.67
C LYS A 79 12.07 6.49 -2.68
N TYR A 80 11.75 6.40 -1.40
CA TYR A 80 12.45 7.16 -0.36
C TYR A 80 13.83 6.54 -0.02
N LEU A 81 13.94 5.22 -0.05
CA LEU A 81 15.15 4.51 0.39
C LEU A 81 16.17 4.24 -0.71
N HIS A 82 15.75 4.26 -1.99
CA HIS A 82 16.58 3.83 -3.12
C HIS A 82 16.58 4.89 -4.22
N ASP A 83 17.78 5.27 -4.67
CA ASP A 83 17.96 6.23 -5.78
C ASP A 83 17.50 5.67 -7.14
N ASP A 84 17.55 4.34 -7.29
CA ASP A 84 17.15 3.57 -8.48
C ASP A 84 15.80 2.85 -8.30
N ALA A 85 14.89 3.46 -7.54
CA ALA A 85 13.60 2.86 -7.23
C ALA A 85 12.73 2.54 -8.46
N TYR A 86 11.91 1.50 -8.34
CA TYR A 86 10.91 1.13 -9.34
C TYR A 86 9.95 2.29 -9.67
N HIS A 87 9.80 2.54 -10.97
CA HIS A 87 8.81 3.47 -11.51
C HIS A 87 7.38 2.91 -11.33
N ASN A 88 6.37 3.79 -11.29
CA ASN A 88 4.96 3.36 -11.10
C ASN A 88 4.47 2.37 -12.16
N LYS A 89 4.97 2.46 -13.39
CA LYS A 89 4.71 1.47 -14.45
C LYS A 89 5.15 0.06 -14.08
N SER A 90 6.28 -0.08 -13.38
CA SER A 90 6.77 -1.38 -12.91
C SER A 90 5.82 -1.98 -11.85
N TRP A 91 5.19 -1.15 -11.02
CA TRP A 91 4.24 -1.60 -10.00
C TRP A 91 2.94 -2.17 -10.58
N VAL A 92 2.53 -1.76 -11.79
CA VAL A 92 1.44 -2.41 -12.54
C VAL A 92 1.77 -3.87 -12.84
N ILE A 93 3.01 -4.14 -13.28
CA ILE A 93 3.48 -5.50 -13.59
C ILE A 93 3.61 -6.32 -12.30
N VAL A 94 4.19 -5.73 -11.26
CA VAL A 94 4.35 -6.37 -9.94
C VAL A 94 3.00 -6.82 -9.38
N THR A 95 1.96 -5.98 -9.50
CA THR A 95 0.60 -6.28 -9.04
C THR A 95 -0.20 -7.14 -10.02
N ASN A 96 0.41 -7.59 -11.12
CA ASN A 96 -0.22 -8.43 -12.16
C ASN A 96 -1.40 -7.74 -12.86
N GLY A 97 -1.35 -6.42 -13.01
CA GLY A 97 -2.44 -5.63 -13.59
C GLY A 97 -3.65 -5.47 -12.67
N LEU A 98 -3.56 -5.84 -11.38
CA LEU A 98 -4.63 -5.65 -10.41
C LEU A 98 -5.00 -4.17 -10.23
N PHE A 99 -4.03 -3.28 -10.44
CA PHE A 99 -4.23 -1.84 -10.48
C PHE A 99 -3.61 -1.28 -11.75
N ASN A 100 -4.32 -0.38 -12.42
CA ASN A 100 -3.77 0.31 -13.58
C ASN A 100 -2.78 1.42 -13.15
N LEU A 101 -2.09 2.02 -14.13
CA LEU A 101 -1.08 3.03 -13.84
C LEU A 101 -1.65 4.27 -13.14
N ASP A 102 -2.84 4.72 -13.54
CA ASP A 102 -3.47 5.91 -12.99
C ASP A 102 -3.90 5.69 -11.54
N GLU A 103 -4.45 4.51 -11.24
CA GLU A 103 -4.74 4.09 -9.87
C GLU A 103 -3.47 4.07 -9.01
N ILE A 104 -2.35 3.55 -9.53
CA ILE A 104 -1.07 3.52 -8.80
C ILE A 104 -0.55 4.93 -8.53
N ASN A 105 -0.59 5.81 -9.53
CA ASN A 105 -0.21 7.21 -9.38
C ASN A 105 -1.08 7.90 -8.33
N GLN A 106 -2.40 7.68 -8.38
CA GLN A 106 -3.35 8.26 -7.44
C GLN A 106 -3.09 7.75 -6.01
N MET A 107 -2.94 6.44 -5.85
CA MET A 107 -2.63 5.82 -4.55
C MET A 107 -1.37 6.40 -3.90
N GLU A 108 -0.30 6.56 -4.69
CA GLU A 108 0.93 7.18 -4.21
C GLU A 108 0.70 8.65 -3.81
N SER A 109 0.13 9.45 -4.72
CA SER A 109 -0.09 10.88 -4.50
C SER A 109 -0.98 11.15 -3.29
N GLU A 110 -2.06 10.39 -3.12
CA GLU A 110 -2.96 10.50 -1.97
C GLU A 110 -2.23 10.20 -0.67
N LEU A 111 -1.43 9.14 -0.61
CA LEU A 111 -0.66 8.82 0.59
C LEU A 111 0.33 9.93 0.95
N LEU A 112 1.07 10.45 -0.03
CA LEU A 112 2.00 11.58 0.18
C LEU A 112 1.28 12.80 0.73
N PHE A 113 0.11 13.13 0.17
CA PHE A 113 -0.73 14.23 0.64
C PHE A 113 -1.21 14.01 2.09
N TYR A 114 -1.70 12.81 2.40
CA TYR A 114 -2.14 12.48 3.76
C TYR A 114 -1.00 12.51 4.78
N LEU A 115 0.23 12.19 4.37
CA LEU A 115 1.44 12.30 5.19
C LEU A 115 2.03 13.72 5.23
N ASN A 116 1.47 14.67 4.48
CA ASN A 116 2.02 16.02 4.30
C ASN A 116 3.50 15.98 3.87
N PHE A 117 3.85 15.02 3.01
CA PHE A 117 5.21 14.78 2.50
C PHE A 117 6.27 14.55 3.60
N LYS A 118 5.87 14.20 4.84
CA LYS A 118 6.78 13.92 5.95
C LYS A 118 7.28 12.47 5.94
N LEU A 119 8.22 12.19 5.04
CA LEU A 119 8.76 10.85 4.78
C LEU A 119 10.00 10.48 5.59
N VAL A 120 10.67 11.45 6.22
CA VAL A 120 11.85 11.17 7.07
C VAL A 120 11.47 10.20 8.18
N VAL A 121 12.08 9.01 8.18
CA VAL A 121 11.81 7.94 9.16
C VAL A 121 12.51 8.24 10.47
#